data_AF-A0A965TUB0-F1
#
_entry.id   AF-A0A965TUB0-F1
#
_cell.length_a   1.000
_cell.length_b   1.000
_cell.length_c   1.000
_cell.angle_alpha   90.00
_cell.angle_beta   90.00
_cell.angle_gamma   90.00
#
_symmetry.space_group_name_H-M   'P 1'
#
loop_
_entity.id
_entity.type
_entity.pdbx_description
1 polymer ?
#
loop_
_entity_poly.entity_id
_entity_poly.type
_entity_poly.pdbx_seq_one_letter_code
_entity_poly.pdbx_strand_id
1 'polypeptide(L)'
;MAGPLTSLLYEVAGERKNLTFIDPFCGSGVVSRIAKTLNMNVIANDNEYFSYLVNSVYLSLEREDLSKMFSFMGGIDAYYSLLNMSGLYAAQSGFVSGKPFLSTHYAPKNSQLIEEGRERVFYSRENALFIDAVRNEVQESFREGKMSEKEKMVAISSLLYQSLRVANISGTFTSYHKHIVGKGDGVKKRVSEEIELAIPYLLSNNETSSQVYHQDALSFVTQHQGDIIYLDPPSHPQQYGSAYHLLNSLALWDDFVPSSETKTDGSLIDVSGIRDDWKKTKSPFCSLKESYKAFVTLINRVDAPHIIVSYPSDGILSIDELYAILSLRHEAIRTISIPKTKKGGRSPTSKMGVSEHLFIIGKDSSISHLFPHGIEFSSKIAHIDSFKDSIFLPIEETIRGFSFIEGIYVKESPDYKEYGTYSSDELDTIITLFEKHVIKDSIGSVSLIIEVYTRNFSNLINEEKVKLEKRLVSLLRLIGWHEKERREEALTLINSLQPEIVGVREYLRAELSTIIENFSSSIEKNKEIE
;
A
#
# COMPACT_ATOMS: atom_id res chain seq x y z
N MET A 1 -6.18 -10.62 5.16
CA MET A 1 -6.34 -10.06 6.52
C MET A 1 -7.13 -8.76 6.51
N ALA A 2 -6.92 -7.85 5.54
CA ALA A 2 -7.64 -6.57 5.44
C ALA A 2 -9.18 -6.70 5.50
N GLY A 3 -9.81 -7.54 4.65
CA GLY A 3 -11.26 -7.73 4.66
C GLY A 3 -11.86 -8.13 6.03
N PRO A 4 -11.41 -9.23 6.65
CA PRO A 4 -11.88 -9.63 7.98
C PRO A 4 -11.67 -8.56 9.06
N LEU A 5 -10.56 -7.83 9.04
CA LEU A 5 -10.28 -6.76 10.00
C LEU A 5 -11.18 -5.54 9.76
N THR A 6 -11.47 -5.16 8.52
CA THR A 6 -12.41 -4.09 8.21
C THR A 6 -13.80 -4.38 8.75
N SER A 7 -14.32 -5.60 8.51
CA SER A 7 -15.62 -6.01 9.03
C SER A 7 -15.64 -6.00 10.56
N LEU A 8 -14.58 -6.52 11.19
CA LEU A 8 -14.44 -6.52 12.65
C LEU A 8 -14.43 -5.11 13.23
N LEU A 9 -13.54 -4.23 12.75
CA LEU A 9 -13.42 -2.86 13.24
C LEU A 9 -14.70 -2.09 13.06
N TYR A 10 -15.37 -2.33 11.93
CA TYR A 10 -16.66 -1.76 11.74
C TYR A 10 -17.65 -2.19 12.81
N GLU A 11 -17.83 -3.49 13.02
CA GLU A 11 -18.84 -3.96 13.94
C GLU A 11 -18.56 -3.52 15.38
N VAL A 12 -17.28 -3.54 15.76
CA VAL A 12 -16.80 -3.00 17.04
C VAL A 12 -17.10 -1.50 17.15
N ALA A 13 -17.14 -0.75 16.05
CA ALA A 13 -17.56 0.65 16.03
C ALA A 13 -19.08 0.82 16.12
N GLY A 14 -19.83 0.05 15.33
CA GLY A 14 -21.26 0.20 15.12
C GLY A 14 -21.64 1.55 14.51
N GLU A 15 -22.69 2.17 15.03
CA GLU A 15 -23.17 3.50 14.58
C GLU A 15 -22.48 4.68 15.27
N ARG A 16 -21.54 4.42 16.18
CA ARG A 16 -20.86 5.45 16.96
C ARG A 16 -19.97 6.30 16.05
N LYS A 17 -20.06 7.62 16.23
CA LYS A 17 -19.21 8.61 15.54
C LYS A 17 -18.07 9.06 16.46
N ASN A 18 -16.99 9.55 15.87
CA ASN A 18 -15.84 10.16 16.56
C ASN A 18 -15.10 9.22 17.53
N LEU A 19 -15.13 7.91 17.27
CA LEU A 19 -14.36 6.95 18.06
C LEU A 19 -12.87 7.19 17.89
N THR A 20 -12.12 6.97 18.97
CA THR A 20 -10.66 7.01 18.97
C THR A 20 -10.11 5.60 18.87
N PHE A 21 -9.47 5.31 17.74
CA PHE A 21 -8.76 4.08 17.46
C PHE A 21 -7.27 4.22 17.77
N ILE A 22 -6.73 3.29 18.54
CA ILE A 22 -5.32 3.26 18.95
C ILE A 22 -4.60 2.07 18.34
N ASP A 23 -3.44 2.32 17.75
CA ASP A 23 -2.59 1.31 17.11
C ASP A 23 -1.13 1.47 17.60
N PRO A 24 -0.75 0.82 18.72
CA PRO A 24 0.60 0.94 19.30
C PRO A 24 1.72 0.33 18.47
N PHE A 25 1.37 -0.52 17.50
CA PHE A 25 2.26 -1.35 16.67
C PHE A 25 1.90 -1.21 15.20
N CYS A 26 1.78 0.03 14.71
CA CYS A 26 1.07 0.28 13.46
C CYS A 26 1.77 -0.27 12.22
N GLY A 27 3.09 -0.48 12.24
CA GLY A 27 3.84 -1.08 11.14
C GLY A 27 3.56 -0.35 9.82
N SER A 28 3.06 -1.06 8.81
CA SER A 28 2.70 -0.43 7.53
C SER A 28 1.50 0.54 7.60
N GLY A 29 0.80 0.62 8.73
CA GLY A 29 -0.38 1.46 8.97
C GLY A 29 -1.66 0.98 8.29
N VAL A 30 -1.70 -0.26 7.77
CA VAL A 30 -2.88 -0.78 7.06
C VAL A 30 -4.13 -0.74 7.94
N VAL A 31 -4.03 -1.21 9.19
CA VAL A 31 -5.17 -1.26 10.12
C VAL A 31 -5.58 0.14 10.56
N SER A 32 -4.60 0.98 10.92
CA SER A 32 -4.81 2.42 11.17
C SER A 32 -5.51 3.14 10.01
N ARG A 33 -5.13 2.86 8.75
CA ARG A 33 -5.81 3.43 7.56
C ARG A 33 -7.24 2.93 7.42
N ILE A 34 -7.50 1.65 7.70
CA ILE A 34 -8.87 1.10 7.71
C ILE A 34 -9.71 1.85 8.75
N ALA A 35 -9.22 2.01 9.98
CA ALA A 35 -9.91 2.79 11.01
C ALA A 35 -10.20 4.24 10.54
N LYS A 36 -9.22 4.89 9.89
CA LYS A 36 -9.40 6.21 9.28
C LYS A 36 -10.49 6.23 8.18
N THR A 37 -10.63 5.17 7.37
CA THR A 37 -11.74 5.06 6.39
C THR A 37 -13.11 4.86 7.02
N LEU A 38 -13.15 4.39 8.28
CA LEU A 38 -14.38 4.23 9.06
C LEU A 38 -14.73 5.50 9.87
N ASN A 39 -14.15 6.65 9.53
CA ASN A 39 -14.33 7.94 10.19
C ASN A 39 -13.97 7.93 11.70
N MET A 40 -12.96 7.15 12.09
CA MET A 40 -12.40 7.17 13.45
C MET A 40 -11.23 8.15 13.54
N ASN A 41 -11.09 8.80 14.70
CA ASN A 41 -9.83 9.44 15.06
C ASN A 41 -8.77 8.36 15.27
N VAL A 42 -7.56 8.55 14.75
CA VAL A 42 -6.50 7.54 14.80
C VAL A 42 -5.31 8.05 15.60
N ILE A 43 -4.87 7.27 16.58
CA ILE A 43 -3.62 7.48 17.31
C ILE A 43 -2.73 6.27 17.07
N ALA A 44 -1.76 6.43 16.16
CA ALA A 44 -0.87 5.36 15.76
C ALA A 44 0.54 5.57 16.33
N ASN A 45 1.26 4.47 16.56
CA ASN A 45 2.63 4.48 17.02
C ASN A 45 3.43 3.33 16.43
N ASP A 46 4.71 3.58 16.19
CA ASP A 46 5.69 2.54 15.92
C ASP A 46 7.04 2.90 16.54
N ASN A 47 7.86 1.89 16.83
CA ASN A 47 9.22 2.09 17.34
C ASN A 47 10.25 2.25 16.21
N GLU A 48 9.90 1.89 14.97
CA GLU A 48 10.77 2.02 13.81
C GLU A 48 10.53 3.33 13.07
N TYR A 49 11.60 4.09 12.82
CA TYR A 49 11.49 5.43 12.26
C TYR A 49 10.91 5.45 10.83
N PHE A 50 11.25 4.46 9.99
CA PHE A 50 10.66 4.36 8.66
C PHE A 50 9.13 4.17 8.71
N SER A 51 8.65 3.42 9.71
CA SER A 51 7.22 3.15 9.92
C SER A 51 6.51 4.43 10.36
N TYR A 52 7.05 5.12 11.36
CA TYR A 52 6.59 6.45 11.79
C TYR A 52 6.47 7.41 10.61
N LEU A 53 7.54 7.57 9.81
CA LEU A 53 7.59 8.51 8.69
C LEU A 53 6.49 8.23 7.67
N VAL A 54 6.34 6.98 7.25
CA VAL A 54 5.30 6.57 6.28
C VAL A 54 3.90 6.83 6.85
N ASN A 55 3.68 6.48 8.11
CA ASN A 55 2.37 6.66 8.74
C ASN A 55 2.03 8.13 8.97
N SER A 56 3.00 9.01 9.25
CA SER A 56 2.79 10.47 9.31
C SER A 56 2.27 11.03 7.99
N VAL A 57 2.62 10.43 6.85
CA VAL A 57 2.06 10.82 5.54
C VAL A 57 0.65 10.27 5.37
N TYR A 58 0.48 8.95 5.46
CA TYR A 58 -0.80 8.32 5.13
C TYR A 58 -1.92 8.59 6.13
N LEU A 59 -1.59 8.81 7.40
CA LEU A 59 -2.58 9.05 8.45
C LEU A 59 -2.80 10.54 8.69
N SER A 60 -1.77 11.39 8.67
CA SER A 60 -1.93 12.80 9.05
C SER A 60 -2.15 13.77 7.88
N LEU A 61 -1.97 13.35 6.63
CA LEU A 61 -2.22 14.19 5.45
C LEU A 61 -3.49 13.77 4.71
N GLU A 62 -4.03 14.73 3.95
CA GLU A 62 -5.12 14.55 3.01
C GLU A 62 -4.66 14.82 1.57
N ARG A 63 -5.47 14.40 0.60
CA ARG A 63 -5.19 14.65 -0.82
C ARG A 63 -5.03 16.15 -1.11
N GLU A 64 -5.83 16.98 -0.46
CA GLU A 64 -5.85 18.43 -0.62
C GLU A 64 -4.54 19.08 -0.14
N ASP A 65 -3.86 18.48 0.86
CA ASP A 65 -2.54 18.94 1.30
C ASP A 65 -1.51 18.79 0.18
N LEU A 66 -1.53 17.67 -0.54
CA LEU A 66 -0.58 17.39 -1.63
C LEU A 66 -0.67 18.42 -2.76
N SER A 67 -1.85 18.97 -3.02
CA SER A 67 -2.07 19.94 -4.10
C SER A 67 -1.28 21.25 -3.92
N LYS A 68 -0.89 21.58 -2.69
CA LYS A 68 -0.16 22.80 -2.34
C LYS A 68 1.35 22.57 -2.16
N MET A 69 1.78 21.30 -2.21
CA MET A 69 3.15 20.91 -1.98
C MET A 69 4.03 21.10 -3.22
N PHE A 70 5.33 21.27 -2.98
CA PHE A 70 6.41 21.41 -3.94
C PHE A 70 6.21 22.62 -4.88
N SER A 71 5.65 23.70 -4.35
CA SER A 71 5.35 24.92 -5.13
C SER A 71 6.60 25.54 -5.77
N PHE A 72 7.77 25.41 -5.14
CA PHE A 72 9.06 25.85 -5.69
C PHE A 72 9.43 25.18 -7.02
N MET A 73 8.85 24.01 -7.33
CA MET A 73 9.04 23.25 -8.58
C MET A 73 7.83 23.30 -9.51
N GLY A 74 6.81 24.10 -9.18
CA GLY A 74 5.55 24.12 -9.94
C GLY A 74 4.57 23.02 -9.55
N GLY A 75 4.76 22.37 -8.40
CA GLY A 75 3.83 21.40 -7.83
C GLY A 75 4.37 19.98 -7.73
N ILE A 76 3.58 19.09 -7.13
CA ILE A 76 3.98 17.72 -6.82
C ILE A 76 4.32 16.88 -8.06
N ASP A 77 3.55 17.00 -9.15
CA ASP A 77 3.78 16.24 -10.39
C ASP A 77 5.13 16.62 -11.02
N ALA A 78 5.46 17.91 -11.03
CA ALA A 78 6.72 18.42 -11.57
C ALA A 78 7.91 17.93 -10.74
N TYR A 79 7.79 17.95 -9.40
CA TYR A 79 8.86 17.46 -8.53
C TYR A 79 9.07 15.95 -8.65
N TYR A 80 7.99 15.15 -8.70
CA TYR A 80 8.12 13.70 -8.89
C TYR A 80 8.70 13.35 -10.26
N SER A 81 8.35 14.10 -11.31
CA SER A 81 8.96 13.96 -12.63
C SER A 81 10.47 14.23 -12.58
N LEU A 82 10.91 15.29 -11.87
CA LEU A 82 12.32 15.58 -11.65
C LEU A 82 13.03 14.43 -10.90
N LEU A 83 12.43 13.91 -9.83
CA LEU A 83 13.00 12.81 -9.05
C LEU A 83 13.18 11.56 -9.92
N ASN A 84 12.14 11.19 -10.69
CA ASN A 84 12.20 10.05 -11.61
C ASN A 84 13.26 10.26 -12.70
N MET A 85 13.33 11.44 -13.32
CA MET A 85 14.35 11.76 -14.33
C MET A 85 15.77 11.71 -13.77
N SER A 86 15.97 12.24 -12.55
CA SER A 86 17.27 12.25 -11.87
C SER A 86 17.72 10.83 -11.53
N GLY A 87 16.79 10.00 -11.02
CA GLY A 87 17.04 8.60 -10.73
C GLY A 87 17.35 7.78 -11.98
N LEU A 88 16.58 7.96 -13.06
CA LEU A 88 16.80 7.27 -14.34
C LEU A 88 18.14 7.67 -14.97
N TYR A 89 18.49 8.96 -14.92
CA TYR A 89 19.80 9.43 -15.36
C TYR A 89 20.93 8.76 -14.58
N ALA A 90 20.80 8.66 -13.26
CA ALA A 90 21.82 8.01 -12.43
C ALA A 90 21.94 6.51 -12.74
N ALA A 91 20.82 5.82 -12.91
CA ALA A 91 20.77 4.40 -13.27
C ALA A 91 21.46 4.12 -14.62
N GLN A 92 21.25 4.98 -15.62
CA GLN A 92 21.81 4.82 -16.98
C GLN A 92 23.26 5.27 -17.09
N SER A 93 23.61 6.40 -16.48
CA SER A 93 24.96 6.97 -16.56
C SER A 93 25.96 6.32 -15.61
N GLY A 94 25.48 5.67 -14.55
CA GLY A 94 26.32 5.18 -13.46
C GLY A 94 26.81 6.28 -12.51
N PHE A 95 26.35 7.52 -12.69
CA PHE A 95 26.76 8.69 -11.92
C PHE A 95 25.68 9.14 -10.94
N VAL A 96 26.05 9.33 -9.68
CA VAL A 96 25.20 9.91 -8.64
C VAL A 96 25.82 11.22 -8.17
N SER A 97 25.04 12.29 -8.19
CA SER A 97 25.40 13.53 -7.50
C SER A 97 25.13 13.35 -6.00
N GLY A 98 26.12 13.65 -5.15
CA GLY A 98 26.03 13.49 -3.70
C GLY A 98 26.55 12.15 -3.18
N LYS A 99 25.92 11.61 -2.13
CA LYS A 99 26.34 10.39 -1.42
C LYS A 99 25.90 9.13 -2.19
N PRO A 100 26.82 8.26 -2.66
CA PRO A 100 26.47 6.98 -3.29
C PRO A 100 26.35 5.87 -2.23
N PHE A 101 25.33 5.91 -1.37
CA PHE A 101 25.24 5.00 -0.22
C PHE A 101 24.86 3.56 -0.61
N LEU A 102 23.66 3.36 -1.17
CA LEU A 102 23.17 2.03 -1.54
C LEU A 102 24.00 1.44 -2.68
N SER A 103 24.32 2.24 -3.69
CA SER A 103 25.07 1.80 -4.87
C SER A 103 26.52 1.41 -4.57
N THR A 104 27.07 1.86 -3.43
CA THR A 104 28.40 1.46 -2.96
C THR A 104 28.33 0.26 -2.01
N HIS A 105 27.34 0.21 -1.10
CA HIS A 105 27.39 -0.72 0.03
C HIS A 105 26.40 -1.88 -0.02
N TYR A 106 25.32 -1.77 -0.81
CA TYR A 106 24.18 -2.68 -0.82
C TYR A 106 23.75 -3.17 -2.22
N ALA A 107 24.56 -2.85 -3.24
CA ALA A 107 24.39 -3.29 -4.61
C ALA A 107 25.72 -3.81 -5.18
N PRO A 108 25.69 -4.72 -6.17
CA PRO A 108 26.89 -5.14 -6.88
C PRO A 108 27.43 -4.02 -7.76
N LYS A 109 28.71 -4.08 -8.12
CA LYS A 109 29.31 -3.19 -9.12
C LYS A 109 28.75 -3.42 -10.53
N ASN A 110 28.24 -4.62 -10.80
CA ASN A 110 27.58 -4.95 -12.06
C ASN A 110 26.45 -5.96 -11.81
N SER A 111 25.21 -5.58 -12.11
CA SER A 111 24.02 -6.43 -11.90
C SER A 111 24.03 -7.74 -12.70
N GLN A 112 24.83 -7.82 -13.78
CA GLN A 112 25.00 -9.01 -14.62
C GLN A 112 26.20 -9.87 -14.19
N LEU A 113 27.12 -9.32 -13.40
CA LEU A 113 28.35 -9.98 -12.96
C LEU A 113 28.55 -9.76 -11.46
N ILE A 114 27.87 -10.59 -10.66
CA ILE A 114 27.88 -10.52 -9.20
C ILE A 114 29.06 -11.33 -8.66
N GLU A 115 29.89 -10.71 -7.82
CA GLU A 115 30.90 -11.44 -7.05
C GLU A 115 30.26 -12.04 -5.78
N GLU A 116 29.77 -13.28 -5.91
CA GLU A 116 29.03 -13.95 -4.83
C GLU A 116 29.82 -13.98 -3.51
N GLY A 117 29.16 -13.52 -2.44
CA GLY A 117 29.73 -13.47 -1.09
C GLY A 117 30.67 -12.28 -0.85
N ARG A 118 31.13 -11.57 -1.88
CA ARG A 118 31.98 -10.38 -1.75
C ARG A 118 31.21 -9.06 -1.85
N GLU A 119 30.08 -9.10 -2.52
CA GLU A 119 29.19 -7.95 -2.71
C GLU A 119 27.84 -8.19 -2.02
N ARG A 120 27.26 -7.13 -1.47
CA ARG A 120 25.86 -7.17 -1.02
C ARG A 120 24.94 -6.95 -2.21
N VAL A 121 23.88 -7.74 -2.29
CA VAL A 121 23.00 -7.77 -3.47
C VAL A 121 21.56 -7.53 -3.05
N PHE A 122 21.32 -6.53 -2.20
CA PHE A 122 19.96 -6.17 -1.79
C PHE A 122 19.20 -5.42 -2.89
N TYR A 123 19.93 -4.76 -3.78
CA TYR A 123 19.40 -4.04 -4.93
C TYR A 123 20.22 -4.38 -6.17
N SER A 124 19.61 -4.23 -7.36
CA SER A 124 20.40 -4.06 -8.58
C SER A 124 21.21 -2.77 -8.49
N ARG A 125 22.32 -2.71 -9.22
CA ARG A 125 23.13 -1.50 -9.34
C ARG A 125 22.28 -0.30 -9.78
N GLU A 126 21.45 -0.51 -10.79
CA GLU A 126 20.61 0.50 -11.42
C GLU A 126 19.59 1.06 -10.42
N ASN A 127 18.90 0.18 -9.68
CA ASN A 127 17.93 0.61 -8.67
C ASN A 127 18.61 1.29 -7.48
N ALA A 128 19.80 0.84 -7.07
CA ALA A 128 20.55 1.49 -6.00
C ALA A 128 21.02 2.90 -6.39
N LEU A 129 21.50 3.10 -7.63
CA LEU A 129 21.88 4.40 -8.17
C LEU A 129 20.67 5.35 -8.25
N PHE A 130 19.52 4.85 -8.70
CA PHE A 130 18.28 5.62 -8.73
C PHE A 130 17.91 6.09 -7.32
N ILE A 131 17.89 5.18 -6.34
CA ILE A 131 17.49 5.49 -4.96
C ILE A 131 18.46 6.50 -4.34
N ASP A 132 19.76 6.35 -4.56
CA ASP A 132 20.77 7.30 -4.07
C ASP A 132 20.55 8.70 -4.67
N ALA A 133 20.32 8.80 -5.97
CA ALA A 133 20.08 10.08 -6.64
C ALA A 133 18.82 10.78 -6.11
N VAL A 134 17.71 10.06 -5.99
CA VAL A 134 16.46 10.60 -5.42
C VAL A 134 16.66 11.05 -3.98
N ARG A 135 17.32 10.24 -3.14
CA ARG A 135 17.57 10.67 -1.76
C ARG A 135 18.46 11.90 -1.70
N ASN A 136 19.52 11.99 -2.50
CA ASN A 136 20.37 13.17 -2.50
C ASN A 136 19.59 14.42 -2.91
N GLU A 137 18.78 14.35 -3.96
CA GLU A 137 17.91 15.47 -4.39
C GLU A 137 16.95 15.93 -3.27
N VAL A 138 16.26 14.99 -2.62
CA VAL A 138 15.36 15.30 -1.49
C VAL A 138 16.13 15.91 -0.31
N GLN A 139 17.32 15.39 0.01
CA GLN A 139 18.14 15.89 1.11
C GLN A 139 18.62 17.33 0.85
N GLU A 140 19.10 17.58 -0.37
CA GLU A 140 19.65 18.87 -0.77
C GLU A 140 18.56 19.93 -0.84
N SER A 141 17.43 19.62 -1.49
CA SER A 141 16.28 20.52 -1.53
C SER A 141 15.75 20.87 -0.12
N PHE A 142 15.76 19.91 0.82
CA PHE A 142 15.40 20.19 2.22
C PHE A 142 16.46 21.04 2.93
N ARG A 143 17.75 20.73 2.76
CA ARG A 143 18.87 21.48 3.38
C ARG A 143 18.92 22.94 2.91
N GLU A 144 18.59 23.19 1.65
CA GLU A 144 18.51 24.52 1.06
C GLU A 144 17.24 25.29 1.45
N GLY A 145 16.35 24.68 2.24
CA GLY A 145 15.10 25.31 2.69
C GLY A 145 14.05 25.44 1.60
N LYS A 146 14.16 24.70 0.50
CA LYS A 146 13.20 24.73 -0.62
C LYS A 146 11.91 23.95 -0.32
N MET A 147 11.97 22.99 0.59
CA MET A 147 10.81 22.20 1.02
C MET A 147 10.71 22.12 2.54
N SER A 148 9.48 21.95 3.01
CA SER A 148 9.11 21.67 4.38
C SER A 148 9.41 20.22 4.79
N GLU A 149 9.36 19.96 6.09
CA GLU A 149 9.51 18.61 6.64
C GLU A 149 8.40 17.67 6.13
N LYS A 150 7.15 18.16 5.99
CA LYS A 150 6.04 17.37 5.45
C LYS A 150 6.29 16.95 4.00
N GLU A 151 6.76 17.88 3.16
CA GLU A 151 7.12 17.60 1.77
C GLU A 151 8.25 16.58 1.67
N LYS A 152 9.28 16.71 2.52
CA LYS A 152 10.35 15.72 2.63
C LYS A 152 9.80 14.34 2.99
N MET A 153 8.92 14.24 3.99
CA MET A 153 8.31 12.97 4.41
C MET A 153 7.48 12.34 3.29
N VAL A 154 6.74 13.14 2.51
CA VAL A 154 5.98 12.67 1.34
C VAL A 154 6.89 12.04 0.29
N ALA A 155 7.97 12.72 -0.11
CA ALA A 155 8.91 12.18 -1.09
C ALA A 155 9.63 10.92 -0.58
N ILE A 156 10.08 10.92 0.68
CA ILE A 156 10.75 9.75 1.29
C ILE A 156 9.77 8.57 1.42
N SER A 157 8.50 8.80 1.76
CA SER A 157 7.50 7.72 1.88
C SER A 157 7.33 6.95 0.58
N SER A 158 7.22 7.68 -0.54
CA SER A 158 7.14 7.09 -1.89
C SER A 158 8.40 6.30 -2.22
N LEU A 159 9.56 6.83 -1.87
CA LEU A 159 10.84 6.15 -2.10
C LEU A 159 10.97 4.89 -1.24
N LEU A 160 10.57 4.91 0.02
CA LEU A 160 10.59 3.74 0.90
C LEU A 160 9.71 2.62 0.34
N TYR A 161 8.49 2.93 -0.08
CA TYR A 161 7.59 1.96 -0.70
C TYR A 161 8.21 1.34 -1.95
N GLN A 162 8.74 2.17 -2.86
CA GLN A 162 9.34 1.67 -4.10
C GLN A 162 10.65 0.92 -3.86
N SER A 163 11.46 1.33 -2.90
CA SER A 163 12.68 0.62 -2.52
C SER A 163 12.36 -0.77 -1.98
N LEU A 164 11.34 -0.93 -1.15
CA LEU A 164 10.90 -2.25 -0.68
C LEU A 164 10.39 -3.08 -1.86
N ARG A 165 9.63 -2.45 -2.78
CA ARG A 165 9.13 -3.11 -3.99
C ARG A 165 10.26 -3.65 -4.84
N VAL A 166 11.41 -3.01 -5.00
CA VAL A 166 12.50 -3.53 -5.86
C VAL A 166 13.61 -4.28 -5.11
N ALA A 167 13.48 -4.47 -3.79
CA ALA A 167 14.49 -5.13 -2.97
C ALA A 167 14.58 -6.66 -3.25
N ASN A 168 15.81 -7.17 -3.36
CA ASN A 168 16.14 -8.56 -3.61
C ASN A 168 16.07 -9.45 -2.36
N ILE A 169 14.91 -9.47 -1.73
CA ILE A 169 14.67 -10.13 -0.45
C ILE A 169 13.42 -11.02 -0.48
N SER A 170 13.37 -11.99 0.45
CA SER A 170 12.17 -12.80 0.76
C SER A 170 11.45 -12.30 2.02
N GLY A 171 11.32 -10.97 2.15
CA GLY A 171 10.53 -10.33 3.21
C GLY A 171 11.34 -9.42 4.15
N THR A 172 12.61 -9.72 4.44
CA THR A 172 13.45 -8.88 5.32
C THR A 172 14.83 -8.60 4.72
N PHE A 173 15.47 -7.52 5.15
CA PHE A 173 16.83 -7.12 4.78
C PHE A 173 17.93 -7.82 5.59
N THR A 174 17.62 -8.97 6.19
CA THR A 174 18.63 -9.81 6.86
C THR A 174 19.36 -10.73 5.91
N SER A 175 18.83 -10.95 4.71
CA SER A 175 19.46 -11.77 3.66
C SER A 175 18.90 -11.37 2.30
N TYR A 176 19.62 -11.73 1.24
CA TYR A 176 19.21 -11.49 -0.15
C TYR A 176 19.38 -12.74 -1.01
N HIS A 177 18.73 -12.77 -2.17
CA HIS A 177 18.96 -13.85 -3.14
C HIS A 177 20.29 -13.66 -3.87
N LYS A 178 20.98 -14.76 -4.16
CA LYS A 178 22.30 -14.75 -4.82
C LYS A 178 22.31 -14.12 -6.21
N HIS A 179 21.16 -14.07 -6.89
CA HIS A 179 21.07 -13.60 -8.27
C HIS A 179 19.92 -12.60 -8.44
N ILE A 180 20.16 -11.55 -9.22
CA ILE A 180 19.15 -10.55 -9.62
C ILE A 180 18.44 -10.98 -10.92
N VAL A 181 19.16 -11.64 -11.83
CA VAL A 181 18.69 -11.95 -13.20
C VAL A 181 18.55 -13.46 -13.42
N GLY A 182 17.48 -13.90 -14.10
CA GLY A 182 17.29 -15.31 -14.51
C GLY A 182 15.82 -15.72 -14.70
N LYS A 183 15.58 -16.76 -15.53
CA LYS A 183 14.24 -17.32 -15.76
C LYS A 183 13.69 -17.98 -14.47
N GLY A 184 12.52 -17.55 -14.00
CA GLY A 184 11.63 -18.44 -13.24
C GLY A 184 11.07 -18.01 -11.88
N ASP A 185 11.30 -16.82 -11.34
CA ASP A 185 10.65 -16.42 -10.07
C ASP A 185 10.16 -14.97 -10.12
N GLY A 186 8.92 -14.71 -9.67
CA GLY A 186 8.33 -13.36 -9.61
C GLY A 186 9.17 -12.36 -8.80
N VAL A 187 10.00 -12.84 -7.86
CA VAL A 187 10.99 -12.03 -7.15
C VAL A 187 12.04 -11.45 -8.09
N LYS A 188 12.58 -12.23 -9.02
CA LYS A 188 13.61 -11.79 -9.95
C LYS A 188 13.09 -10.73 -10.92
N LYS A 189 11.86 -10.92 -11.43
CA LYS A 189 11.18 -9.92 -12.28
C LYS A 189 11.09 -8.57 -11.58
N ARG A 190 10.60 -8.56 -10.34
CA ARG A 190 10.42 -7.37 -9.51
C ARG A 190 11.73 -6.62 -9.20
N VAL A 191 12.83 -7.32 -8.96
CA VAL A 191 14.15 -6.69 -8.68
C VAL A 191 14.75 -6.07 -9.95
N SER A 192 14.48 -6.67 -11.11
CA SER A 192 14.95 -6.16 -12.41
C SER A 192 14.05 -5.10 -13.05
N GLU A 193 12.87 -4.84 -12.48
CA GLU A 193 11.97 -3.80 -12.97
C GLU A 193 12.57 -2.42 -12.70
N GLU A 194 12.38 -1.51 -13.65
CA GLU A 194 12.71 -0.10 -13.47
C GLU A 194 11.87 0.47 -12.32
N ILE A 195 12.53 1.24 -11.47
CA ILE A 195 11.90 1.93 -10.36
C ILE A 195 11.32 3.26 -10.85
N GLU A 196 10.08 3.53 -10.43
CA GLU A 196 9.39 4.79 -10.68
C GLU A 196 8.69 5.21 -9.38
N LEU A 197 8.91 6.44 -8.94
CA LEU A 197 8.22 7.04 -7.81
C LEU A 197 6.79 7.37 -8.21
N ALA A 198 5.85 6.93 -7.38
CA ALA A 198 4.44 7.28 -7.48
C ALA A 198 4.06 8.19 -6.32
N ILE A 199 3.20 9.17 -6.59
CA ILE A 199 2.64 10.05 -5.56
C ILE A 199 1.77 9.20 -4.61
N PRO A 200 1.86 9.39 -3.27
CA PRO A 200 1.05 8.65 -2.33
C PRO A 200 -0.44 8.87 -2.56
N TYR A 201 -1.21 7.80 -2.59
CA TYR A 201 -2.67 7.88 -2.62
C TYR A 201 -3.19 8.17 -1.21
N LEU A 202 -3.77 9.36 -1.01
CA LEU A 202 -4.34 9.82 0.25
C LEU A 202 -5.86 9.97 0.15
N LEU A 203 -6.54 9.82 1.29
CA LEU A 203 -7.97 10.07 1.42
C LEU A 203 -8.27 11.57 1.31
N SER A 204 -9.46 11.91 0.79
CA SER A 204 -10.00 13.27 0.72
C SER A 204 -11.12 13.46 1.75
N ASN A 205 -11.31 14.69 2.22
CA ASN A 205 -12.45 15.13 3.03
C ASN A 205 -12.71 14.28 4.28
N ASN A 206 -11.66 13.95 5.02
CA ASN A 206 -11.81 13.12 6.21
C ASN A 206 -11.85 14.00 7.45
N GLU A 207 -13.00 14.10 8.12
CA GLU A 207 -13.17 14.93 9.33
C GLU A 207 -12.43 14.36 10.57
N THR A 208 -11.63 13.31 10.39
CA THR A 208 -10.91 12.60 11.44
C THR A 208 -9.60 13.29 11.83
N SER A 209 -9.31 13.34 13.13
CA SER A 209 -7.97 13.68 13.62
C SER A 209 -7.06 12.46 13.60
N SER A 210 -5.83 12.60 13.10
CA SER A 210 -4.84 11.52 13.10
C SER A 210 -3.50 11.98 13.66
N GLN A 211 -3.01 11.27 14.67
CA GLN A 211 -1.74 11.50 15.34
C GLN A 211 -0.85 10.27 15.19
N VAL A 212 0.43 10.48 14.90
CA VAL A 212 1.41 9.41 14.73
C VAL A 212 2.60 9.68 15.63
N TYR A 213 3.03 8.66 16.37
CA TYR A 213 4.12 8.74 17.34
C TYR A 213 5.25 7.77 17.01
N HIS A 214 6.46 8.11 17.46
CA HIS A 214 7.66 7.29 17.33
C HIS A 214 8.22 6.98 18.72
N GLN A 215 7.65 5.98 19.39
CA GLN A 215 7.97 5.62 20.76
C GLN A 215 7.86 4.12 21.02
N ASP A 216 8.45 3.66 22.14
CA ASP A 216 8.23 2.31 22.64
C ASP A 216 6.74 2.09 22.97
N ALA A 217 6.18 0.98 22.49
CA ALA A 217 4.75 0.70 22.60
C ALA A 217 4.28 0.57 24.06
N LEU A 218 5.11 0.05 24.98
CA LEU A 218 4.75 -0.06 26.40
C LEU A 218 4.70 1.31 27.07
N SER A 219 5.50 2.28 26.62
CA SER A 219 5.41 3.67 27.04
C SER A 219 4.18 4.35 26.42
N PHE A 220 3.96 4.16 25.12
CA PHE A 220 2.88 4.76 24.37
C PHE A 220 1.49 4.44 24.95
N VAL A 221 1.20 3.17 25.25
CA VAL A 221 -0.12 2.77 25.80
C VAL A 221 -0.43 3.36 27.17
N THR A 222 0.56 3.94 27.88
CA THR A 222 0.31 4.63 29.15
C THR A 222 -0.05 6.10 29.00
N GLN A 223 0.22 6.67 27.82
CA GLN A 223 0.03 8.09 27.52
C GLN A 223 -1.25 8.36 26.72
N HIS A 224 -1.79 7.33 26.07
CA HIS A 224 -2.92 7.44 25.15
C HIS A 224 -4.03 6.46 25.53
N GLN A 225 -5.26 6.95 25.52
CA GLN A 225 -6.48 6.20 25.78
C GLN A 225 -7.47 6.41 24.64
N GLY A 226 -8.29 5.39 24.36
CA GLY A 226 -9.21 5.39 23.24
C GLY A 226 -10.33 4.38 23.41
N ASP A 227 -11.23 4.37 22.45
CA ASP A 227 -12.41 3.51 22.46
C ASP A 227 -12.11 2.10 21.97
N ILE A 228 -11.19 2.00 21.01
CA ILE A 228 -10.76 0.75 20.37
C ILE A 228 -9.23 0.75 20.34
N ILE A 229 -8.61 -0.32 20.79
CA ILE A 229 -7.16 -0.52 20.64
C ILE A 229 -6.87 -1.82 19.91
N TYR A 230 -6.06 -1.73 18.88
CA TYR A 230 -5.58 -2.87 18.10
C TYR A 230 -4.13 -3.17 18.49
N LEU A 231 -3.87 -4.39 18.94
CA LEU A 231 -2.57 -4.86 19.39
C LEU A 231 -2.07 -5.92 18.40
N ASP A 232 -1.05 -5.59 17.63
CA ASP A 232 -0.30 -6.51 16.77
C ASP A 232 1.20 -6.51 17.16
N PRO A 233 1.52 -6.95 18.38
CA PRO A 233 2.90 -6.96 18.85
C PRO A 233 3.74 -8.00 18.09
N PRO A 234 5.06 -7.82 18.00
CA PRO A 234 5.94 -8.80 17.39
C PRO A 234 5.76 -10.21 17.96
N SER A 235 5.58 -11.18 17.06
CA SER A 235 5.26 -12.57 17.39
C SER A 235 6.41 -13.54 17.14
N HIS A 236 7.49 -13.10 16.49
CA HIS A 236 8.65 -13.94 16.18
C HIS A 236 9.95 -13.35 16.72
N PRO A 237 11.01 -14.18 16.91
CA PRO A 237 12.27 -13.72 17.51
C PRO A 237 13.06 -12.69 16.69
N GLN A 238 12.67 -12.47 15.43
CA GLN A 238 13.34 -11.54 14.54
C GLN A 238 13.09 -10.09 14.97
N GLN A 239 14.15 -9.35 15.25
CA GLN A 239 14.08 -7.94 15.67
C GLN A 239 13.85 -7.04 14.45
N TYR A 240 12.81 -6.20 14.49
CA TYR A 240 12.38 -5.38 13.36
C TYR A 240 13.43 -4.35 12.94
N GLY A 241 14.08 -3.66 13.89
CA GLY A 241 15.18 -2.73 13.57
C GLY A 241 16.33 -3.38 12.82
N SER A 242 16.63 -4.66 13.08
CA SER A 242 17.62 -5.43 12.30
C SER A 242 17.07 -5.93 10.97
N ALA A 243 15.78 -6.32 10.94
CA ALA A 243 15.13 -6.90 9.77
C ALA A 243 14.81 -5.88 8.67
N TYR A 244 14.55 -4.63 9.05
CA TYR A 244 14.20 -3.54 8.14
C TYR A 244 15.22 -2.40 8.19
N HIS A 245 16.46 -2.73 8.57
CA HIS A 245 17.52 -1.75 8.80
C HIS A 245 17.78 -0.83 7.60
N LEU A 246 17.66 -1.32 6.36
CA LEU A 246 17.82 -0.50 5.15
C LEU A 246 16.71 0.54 4.98
N LEU A 247 15.47 0.25 5.40
CA LEU A 247 14.41 1.24 5.36
C LEU A 247 14.68 2.39 6.34
N ASN A 248 15.20 2.07 7.54
CA ASN A 248 15.66 3.11 8.47
C ASN A 248 16.87 3.89 7.93
N SER A 249 17.83 3.22 7.28
CA SER A 249 18.97 3.91 6.65
C SER A 249 18.53 4.86 5.54
N LEU A 250 17.50 4.50 4.76
CA LEU A 250 16.89 5.39 3.76
C LEU A 250 16.12 6.55 4.39
N ALA A 251 15.36 6.28 5.45
CA ALA A 251 14.58 7.29 6.15
C ALA A 251 15.47 8.33 6.86
N LEU A 252 16.51 7.87 7.58
CA LEU A 252 17.45 8.70 8.33
C LEU A 252 18.45 9.40 7.41
N TRP A 253 19.07 8.63 6.49
CA TRP A 253 20.13 9.09 5.58
C TRP A 253 21.26 9.85 6.27
N ASP A 254 21.69 9.28 7.38
CA ASP A 254 22.84 9.71 8.17
C ASP A 254 24.16 9.23 7.56
N ASP A 255 25.29 9.52 8.19
CA ASP A 255 26.63 9.13 7.74
C ASP A 255 27.00 7.68 8.09
N PHE A 256 26.00 6.82 8.32
CA PHE A 256 26.24 5.40 8.57
C PHE A 256 26.92 4.73 7.36
N VAL A 257 27.91 3.86 7.67
CA VAL A 257 28.63 3.01 6.72
C VAL A 257 28.73 1.60 7.31
N PRO A 258 28.31 0.55 6.60
CA PRO A 258 28.40 -0.82 7.10
C PRO A 258 29.83 -1.35 7.08
N SER A 259 30.11 -2.37 7.91
CA SER A 259 31.41 -3.05 7.91
C SER A 259 31.75 -3.59 6.51
N SER A 260 33.01 -3.46 6.11
CA SER A 260 33.54 -4.03 4.87
C SER A 260 34.60 -5.11 5.15
N GLU A 261 34.61 -5.65 6.37
CA GLU A 261 35.53 -6.72 6.76
C GLU A 261 35.24 -8.01 6.01
N THR A 262 36.31 -8.68 5.59
CA THR A 262 36.26 -9.91 4.80
C THR A 262 36.99 -11.06 5.50
N LYS A 263 36.55 -12.28 5.18
CA LYS A 263 37.25 -13.52 5.53
C LYS A 263 38.48 -13.69 4.61
N THR A 264 39.27 -14.72 4.89
CA THR A 264 40.47 -15.05 4.12
C THR A 264 40.21 -15.35 2.64
N ASP A 265 39.00 -15.79 2.27
CA ASP A 265 38.58 -16.04 0.89
C ASP A 265 38.04 -14.79 0.16
N GLY A 266 38.01 -13.64 0.85
CA GLY A 266 37.49 -12.37 0.38
C GLY A 266 35.99 -12.18 0.57
N SER A 267 35.25 -13.17 1.08
CA SER A 267 33.81 -13.03 1.37
C SER A 267 33.56 -12.12 2.58
N LEU A 268 32.46 -11.37 2.56
CA LEU A 268 32.07 -10.48 3.64
C LEU A 268 31.81 -11.27 4.94
N ILE A 269 32.30 -10.74 6.06
CA ILE A 269 31.94 -11.25 7.39
C ILE A 269 30.49 -10.86 7.70
N ASP A 270 30.18 -9.57 7.55
CA ASP A 270 28.82 -9.05 7.68
C ASP A 270 28.14 -8.96 6.31
N VAL A 271 27.46 -10.04 5.93
CA VAL A 271 26.75 -10.14 4.65
C VAL A 271 25.62 -9.12 4.54
N SER A 272 25.03 -8.70 5.66
CA SER A 272 23.79 -7.92 5.66
C SER A 272 24.02 -6.44 5.90
N GLY A 273 25.17 -6.06 6.48
CA GLY A 273 25.55 -4.67 6.68
C GLY A 273 24.62 -3.97 7.66
N ILE A 274 24.25 -4.61 8.77
CA ILE A 274 23.19 -4.11 9.66
C ILE A 274 23.75 -2.99 10.55
N ARG A 275 23.08 -1.83 10.59
CA ARG A 275 23.44 -0.70 11.45
C ARG A 275 23.33 -1.03 12.94
N ASP A 276 24.42 -0.92 13.70
CA ASP A 276 24.50 -1.39 15.09
C ASP A 276 23.48 -0.74 16.06
N ASP A 277 23.03 0.47 15.75
CA ASP A 277 22.08 1.21 16.56
C ASP A 277 20.63 0.70 16.43
N TRP A 278 20.36 -0.32 15.60
CA TRP A 278 19.10 -1.09 15.62
C TRP A 278 18.77 -1.58 17.04
N LYS A 279 19.79 -1.81 17.88
CA LYS A 279 19.64 -2.24 19.28
C LYS A 279 18.83 -1.25 20.13
N LYS A 280 18.73 0.03 19.73
CA LYS A 280 17.92 1.06 20.40
C LYS A 280 16.42 0.78 20.30
N THR A 281 15.97 0.10 19.23
CA THR A 281 14.57 -0.25 19.00
C THR A 281 14.26 -1.72 19.35
N LYS A 282 15.17 -2.39 20.08
CA LYS A 282 15.03 -3.80 20.45
C LYS A 282 13.72 -4.01 21.22
N SER A 283 12.87 -4.87 20.69
CA SER A 283 11.56 -5.17 21.25
C SER A 283 11.65 -6.36 22.22
N PRO A 284 11.11 -6.24 23.46
CA PRO A 284 11.01 -7.37 24.37
C PRO A 284 9.99 -8.43 23.90
N PHE A 285 9.06 -8.06 23.00
CA PHE A 285 8.10 -9.00 22.41
C PHE A 285 8.77 -10.03 21.49
N CYS A 286 9.89 -9.66 20.85
CA CYS A 286 10.73 -10.56 20.05
C CYS A 286 11.68 -11.45 20.89
N SER A 287 11.59 -11.43 22.21
CA SER A 287 12.50 -12.18 23.10
C SER A 287 11.81 -13.45 23.62
N LEU A 288 12.36 -14.63 23.34
CA LEU A 288 11.83 -15.91 23.89
C LEU A 288 11.75 -15.90 25.42
N LYS A 289 12.63 -15.13 26.09
CA LYS A 289 12.69 -15.02 27.54
C LYS A 289 11.76 -13.94 28.10
N GLU A 290 11.56 -12.84 27.37
CA GLU A 290 10.87 -11.65 27.89
C GLU A 290 9.47 -11.45 27.32
N SER A 291 9.11 -12.12 26.22
CA SER A 291 7.85 -11.92 25.50
C SER A 291 6.63 -12.13 26.40
N TYR A 292 6.60 -13.20 27.20
CA TYR A 292 5.52 -13.43 28.17
C TYR A 292 5.33 -12.25 29.12
N LYS A 293 6.42 -11.76 29.73
CA LYS A 293 6.39 -10.62 30.65
C LYS A 293 6.00 -9.32 29.92
N ALA A 294 6.45 -9.13 28.70
CA ALA A 294 6.12 -7.96 27.88
C ALA A 294 4.62 -7.92 27.58
N PHE A 295 4.03 -9.06 27.20
CA PHE A 295 2.59 -9.19 26.98
C PHE A 295 1.77 -8.94 28.24
N VAL A 296 2.13 -9.56 29.37
CA VAL A 296 1.48 -9.28 30.66
C VAL A 296 1.54 -7.79 31.00
N THR A 297 2.69 -7.15 30.76
CA THR A 297 2.87 -5.71 31.01
C THR A 297 1.99 -4.87 30.07
N LEU A 298 1.92 -5.23 28.79
CA LEU A 298 1.09 -4.56 27.78
C LEU A 298 -0.38 -4.61 28.18
N ILE A 299 -0.91 -5.81 28.40
CA ILE A 299 -2.33 -6.01 28.76
C ILE A 299 -2.65 -5.34 30.10
N ASN A 300 -1.71 -5.26 31.04
CA ASN A 300 -1.88 -4.52 32.30
C ASN A 300 -1.85 -2.99 32.15
N ARG A 301 -1.35 -2.45 31.04
CA ARG A 301 -1.32 -0.99 30.79
C ARG A 301 -2.44 -0.51 29.88
N VAL A 302 -2.97 -1.39 29.05
CA VAL A 302 -4.08 -1.05 28.15
C VAL A 302 -5.37 -0.88 28.96
N ASP A 303 -6.05 0.23 28.73
CA ASP A 303 -7.39 0.50 29.22
C ASP A 303 -8.24 1.07 28.07
N ALA A 304 -9.09 0.21 27.50
CA ALA A 304 -9.96 0.56 26.40
C ALA A 304 -11.26 -0.27 26.49
N PRO A 305 -12.42 0.29 26.09
CA PRO A 305 -13.68 -0.45 26.01
C PRO A 305 -13.59 -1.68 25.10
N HIS A 306 -12.84 -1.58 24.00
CA HIS A 306 -12.65 -2.65 23.04
C HIS A 306 -11.16 -2.89 22.80
N ILE A 307 -10.70 -4.13 22.99
CA ILE A 307 -9.32 -4.54 22.73
C ILE A 307 -9.35 -5.65 21.67
N ILE A 308 -8.59 -5.48 20.61
CA ILE A 308 -8.41 -6.46 19.54
C ILE A 308 -6.94 -6.86 19.53
N VAL A 309 -6.63 -8.14 19.71
CA VAL A 309 -5.26 -8.66 19.64
C VAL A 309 -5.15 -9.56 18.42
N SER A 310 -4.22 -9.25 17.51
CA SER A 310 -3.83 -10.15 16.42
C SER A 310 -2.59 -10.92 16.83
N TYR A 311 -2.62 -12.24 16.70
CA TYR A 311 -1.45 -13.07 16.94
C TYR A 311 -1.44 -14.37 16.12
N PRO A 312 -0.32 -14.76 15.50
CA PRO A 312 -0.26 -15.99 14.73
C PRO A 312 -0.15 -17.23 15.63
N SER A 313 -0.70 -18.34 15.15
CA SER A 313 -0.66 -19.66 15.81
C SER A 313 0.76 -20.23 16.03
N ASP A 314 1.76 -19.75 15.29
CA ASP A 314 3.17 -20.15 15.39
C ASP A 314 4.07 -19.06 16.00
N GLY A 315 3.49 -18.13 16.77
CA GLY A 315 4.24 -17.13 17.51
C GLY A 315 5.01 -17.67 18.72
N ILE A 316 5.77 -16.79 19.38
CA ILE A 316 6.58 -17.10 20.58
C ILE A 316 5.70 -17.60 21.73
N LEU A 317 4.54 -16.96 21.94
CA LEU A 317 3.54 -17.39 22.91
C LEU A 317 2.54 -18.32 22.22
N SER A 318 2.20 -19.41 22.89
CA SER A 318 1.08 -20.25 22.44
C SER A 318 -0.25 -19.50 22.57
N ILE A 319 -1.23 -19.92 21.78
CA ILE A 319 -2.60 -19.40 21.83
C ILE A 319 -3.21 -19.59 23.24
N ASP A 320 -2.89 -20.70 23.91
CA ASP A 320 -3.33 -20.98 25.28
C ASP A 320 -2.70 -20.02 26.30
N GLU A 321 -1.41 -19.71 26.17
CA GLU A 321 -0.73 -18.72 27.02
C GLU A 321 -1.32 -17.33 26.83
N LEU A 322 -1.57 -16.92 25.58
CA LEU A 322 -2.20 -15.64 25.28
C LEU A 322 -3.61 -15.56 25.84
N TYR A 323 -4.43 -16.60 25.64
CA TYR A 323 -5.77 -16.67 26.21
C TYR A 323 -5.70 -16.54 27.73
N ALA A 324 -4.80 -17.27 28.40
CA ALA A 324 -4.61 -17.19 29.84
C ALA A 324 -4.23 -15.77 30.30
N ILE A 325 -3.31 -15.08 29.61
CA ILE A 325 -2.91 -13.71 29.94
C ILE A 325 -4.13 -12.76 29.83
N LEU A 326 -4.93 -12.89 28.77
CA LEU A 326 -6.10 -12.03 28.54
C LEU A 326 -7.21 -12.33 29.57
N SER A 327 -7.47 -13.61 29.85
CA SER A 327 -8.51 -14.05 30.80
C SER A 327 -8.27 -13.61 32.24
N LEU A 328 -7.02 -13.32 32.61
CA LEU A 328 -6.70 -12.79 33.94
C LEU A 328 -7.26 -11.38 34.18
N ARG A 329 -7.50 -10.61 33.11
CA ARG A 329 -7.99 -9.23 33.18
C ARG A 329 -9.41 -9.06 32.63
N HIS A 330 -9.86 -9.94 31.74
CA HIS A 330 -11.09 -9.77 30.99
C HIS A 330 -11.96 -11.03 31.01
N GLU A 331 -13.23 -10.87 31.37
CA GLU A 331 -14.20 -11.98 31.49
C GLU A 331 -14.70 -12.46 30.12
N ALA A 332 -14.96 -11.53 29.19
CA ALA A 332 -15.49 -11.83 27.85
C ALA A 332 -14.39 -11.75 26.79
N ILE A 333 -13.98 -12.89 26.25
CA ILE A 333 -12.99 -13.00 25.18
C ILE A 333 -13.55 -13.88 24.07
N ARG A 334 -13.63 -13.33 22.86
CA ARG A 334 -13.97 -14.07 21.64
C ARG A 334 -12.73 -14.27 20.78
N THR A 335 -12.57 -15.45 20.20
CA THR A 335 -11.44 -15.76 19.31
C THR A 335 -11.93 -16.13 17.91
N ILE A 336 -11.31 -15.54 16.90
CA ILE A 336 -11.50 -15.88 15.48
C ILE A 336 -10.19 -16.38 14.93
N SER A 337 -10.20 -17.52 14.24
CA SER A 337 -9.04 -18.05 13.54
C SER A 337 -9.16 -17.76 12.04
N ILE A 338 -8.18 -17.10 11.44
CA ILE A 338 -8.13 -16.79 10.02
C ILE A 338 -6.96 -17.58 9.42
N PRO A 339 -7.20 -18.56 8.53
CA PRO A 339 -6.12 -19.32 7.92
C PRO A 339 -5.23 -18.42 7.04
N LYS A 340 -3.90 -18.53 7.17
CA LYS A 340 -2.94 -17.87 6.26
C LYS A 340 -2.63 -18.80 5.08
N THR A 341 -2.80 -18.30 3.87
CA THR A 341 -2.27 -18.96 2.68
C THR A 341 -0.75 -18.77 2.64
N LYS A 342 0.01 -19.88 2.67
CA LYS A 342 1.48 -19.84 2.54
C LYS A 342 1.86 -19.26 1.17
N LYS A 343 2.28 -17.99 1.13
CA LYS A 343 2.90 -17.38 -0.05
C LYS A 343 4.42 -17.46 0.10
N GLY A 344 5.01 -18.58 -0.33
CA GLY A 344 6.46 -18.77 -0.47
C GLY A 344 7.14 -19.49 0.70
N GLY A 345 8.02 -20.46 0.37
CA GLY A 345 8.83 -21.23 1.31
C GLY A 345 8.49 -22.73 1.34
N ARG A 346 9.42 -23.58 0.87
CA ARG A 346 9.37 -25.03 1.11
C ARG A 346 9.87 -25.30 2.52
N SER A 347 8.98 -25.42 3.49
CA SER A 347 9.29 -26.09 4.76
C SER A 347 8.64 -27.47 4.75
N PRO A 348 9.43 -28.56 4.83
CA PRO A 348 8.87 -29.88 5.13
C PRO A 348 8.41 -29.86 6.60
N THR A 349 7.33 -30.59 6.91
CA THR A 349 6.82 -30.84 8.27
C THR A 349 6.03 -29.73 8.97
N SER A 350 4.84 -29.40 8.44
CA SER A 350 3.60 -29.41 9.24
C SER A 350 2.39 -29.48 8.30
N LYS A 351 1.49 -30.45 8.52
CA LYS A 351 0.24 -30.61 7.75
C LYS A 351 -0.86 -29.61 8.16
N MET A 352 -0.63 -28.78 9.18
CA MET A 352 -1.52 -27.70 9.59
C MET A 352 -0.98 -26.36 9.06
N GLY A 353 -1.82 -25.64 8.31
CA GLY A 353 -1.52 -24.28 7.89
C GLY A 353 -1.43 -23.35 9.11
N VAL A 354 -0.59 -22.32 9.02
CA VAL A 354 -0.52 -21.27 10.04
C VAL A 354 -1.81 -20.44 9.97
N SER A 355 -2.47 -20.19 11.10
CA SER A 355 -3.58 -19.25 11.23
C SER A 355 -3.16 -17.99 11.97
N GLU A 356 -3.81 -16.87 11.66
CA GLU A 356 -3.86 -15.67 12.50
C GLU A 356 -5.05 -15.79 13.45
N HIS A 357 -4.85 -15.56 14.74
CA HIS A 357 -5.91 -15.50 15.73
C HIS A 357 -6.20 -14.05 16.11
N LEU A 358 -7.47 -13.66 16.01
CA LEU A 358 -7.97 -12.39 16.52
C LEU A 358 -8.68 -12.65 17.85
N PHE A 359 -8.17 -12.09 18.94
CA PHE A 359 -8.86 -12.05 20.23
C PHE A 359 -9.58 -10.72 20.37
N ILE A 360 -10.87 -10.76 20.68
CA ILE A 360 -11.75 -9.60 20.78
C ILE A 360 -12.31 -9.55 22.18
N ILE A 361 -12.12 -8.41 22.83
CA ILE A 361 -12.46 -8.17 24.23
C ILE A 361 -13.33 -6.93 24.31
N GLY A 362 -14.45 -7.00 25.04
CA GLY A 362 -15.33 -5.86 25.31
C GLY A 362 -16.57 -6.25 26.11
N LYS A 363 -17.32 -5.27 26.62
CA LYS A 363 -18.49 -5.51 27.50
C LYS A 363 -19.70 -6.07 26.72
N ASP A 364 -20.33 -7.10 27.30
CA ASP A 364 -21.32 -8.03 26.71
C ASP A 364 -22.42 -7.44 25.81
N SER A 365 -22.90 -6.21 26.03
CA SER A 365 -23.98 -5.63 25.22
C SER A 365 -23.55 -5.17 23.82
N SER A 366 -22.24 -5.09 23.55
CA SER A 366 -21.70 -4.54 22.30
C SER A 366 -21.11 -5.59 21.34
N ILE A 367 -21.04 -6.85 21.77
CA ILE A 367 -20.33 -7.94 21.04
C ILE A 367 -21.27 -9.12 20.71
N SER A 368 -22.53 -9.08 21.15
CA SER A 368 -23.51 -10.17 21.01
C SER A 368 -23.77 -10.60 19.55
N HIS A 369 -23.49 -9.74 18.57
CA HIS A 369 -23.78 -10.01 17.16
C HIS A 369 -22.56 -10.36 16.31
N LEU A 370 -21.35 -10.43 16.89
CA LEU A 370 -20.09 -10.37 16.12
C LEU A 370 -19.92 -11.38 14.98
N PHE A 371 -20.61 -12.53 14.99
CA PHE A 371 -20.85 -13.33 13.79
C PHE A 371 -22.05 -14.25 14.06
N PRO A 372 -23.19 -14.08 13.37
CA PRO A 372 -24.14 -15.17 13.24
C PRO A 372 -23.57 -16.28 12.32
N HIS A 373 -22.64 -15.94 11.39
CA HIS A 373 -22.31 -16.79 10.23
C HIS A 373 -20.80 -16.85 9.82
N GLY A 374 -19.87 -17.06 10.76
CA GLY A 374 -18.52 -17.62 10.48
C GLY A 374 -17.56 -16.86 9.52
N ILE A 375 -16.41 -17.49 9.21
CA ILE A 375 -15.34 -16.95 8.33
C ILE A 375 -15.81 -16.77 6.88
N GLU A 376 -16.75 -17.60 6.43
CA GLU A 376 -17.29 -17.60 5.07
C GLU A 376 -17.91 -16.25 4.70
N PHE A 377 -18.53 -15.58 5.67
CA PHE A 377 -19.08 -14.23 5.51
C PHE A 377 -18.00 -13.19 5.17
N SER A 378 -16.86 -13.25 5.85
CA SER A 378 -15.73 -12.34 5.60
C SER A 378 -15.08 -12.59 4.23
N SER A 379 -15.04 -13.84 3.77
CA SER A 379 -14.57 -14.16 2.42
C SER A 379 -15.54 -13.67 1.35
N LYS A 380 -16.85 -13.72 1.60
CA LYS A 380 -17.89 -13.21 0.68
C LYS A 380 -17.82 -11.69 0.57
N ILE A 381 -17.69 -10.96 1.69
CA ILE A 381 -17.50 -9.50 1.66
C ILE A 381 -16.23 -9.11 0.91
N ALA A 382 -15.10 -9.76 1.20
CA ALA A 382 -13.86 -9.49 0.49
C ALA A 382 -13.96 -9.78 -1.02
N HIS A 383 -14.77 -10.78 -1.40
CA HIS A 383 -15.03 -11.10 -2.80
C HIS A 383 -15.85 -9.98 -3.48
N ILE A 384 -16.92 -9.52 -2.82
CA ILE A 384 -17.73 -8.38 -3.27
C ILE A 384 -16.86 -7.12 -3.42
N ASP A 385 -15.98 -6.84 -2.46
CA ASP A 385 -15.06 -5.70 -2.54
C ASP A 385 -14.11 -5.80 -3.73
N SER A 386 -13.61 -7.00 -4.06
CA SER A 386 -12.77 -7.19 -5.25
C SER A 386 -13.52 -6.94 -6.57
N PHE A 387 -14.84 -7.11 -6.57
CA PHE A 387 -15.69 -6.74 -7.71
C PHE A 387 -15.90 -5.23 -7.80
N LYS A 388 -15.97 -4.49 -6.69
CA LYS A 388 -16.09 -3.02 -6.71
C LYS A 388 -14.99 -2.35 -7.53
N ASP A 389 -13.78 -2.91 -7.50
CA ASP A 389 -12.63 -2.37 -8.23
C ASP A 389 -12.58 -2.79 -9.71
N SER A 390 -13.42 -3.74 -10.14
CA SER A 390 -13.29 -4.42 -11.43
C SER A 390 -14.50 -4.35 -12.36
N ILE A 391 -15.59 -3.68 -11.98
CA ILE A 391 -16.81 -3.69 -12.80
C ILE A 391 -17.29 -2.30 -13.18
N PHE A 392 -17.55 -2.15 -14.47
CA PHE A 392 -18.57 -1.26 -14.99
C PHE A 392 -19.50 -2.14 -15.86
N LEU A 393 -20.81 -2.24 -15.67
CA LEU A 393 -21.84 -2.63 -16.68
C LEU A 393 -23.21 -2.68 -15.95
N PRO A 394 -24.32 -2.41 -16.65
CA PRO A 394 -25.64 -2.29 -16.05
C PRO A 394 -26.32 -3.64 -15.82
N ILE A 395 -26.93 -3.81 -14.63
CA ILE A 395 -27.89 -4.87 -14.33
C ILE A 395 -29.30 -4.26 -14.43
N GLU A 396 -30.23 -4.90 -15.16
CA GLU A 396 -31.62 -4.45 -15.31
C GLU A 396 -32.48 -4.68 -14.05
N GLU A 397 -32.02 -5.51 -13.11
CA GLU A 397 -32.68 -5.78 -11.83
C GLU A 397 -32.07 -4.92 -10.70
N THR A 398 -32.93 -4.16 -10.02
CA THR A 398 -32.57 -3.37 -8.84
C THR A 398 -32.25 -4.30 -7.66
N ILE A 399 -30.96 -4.38 -7.33
CA ILE A 399 -30.50 -5.02 -6.08
C ILE A 399 -30.85 -4.08 -4.92
N ARG A 400 -31.47 -4.62 -3.87
CA ARG A 400 -31.88 -3.86 -2.68
C ARG A 400 -30.65 -3.20 -2.03
N GLY A 401 -30.69 -1.88 -1.87
CA GLY A 401 -29.58 -1.07 -1.35
C GLY A 401 -28.59 -0.57 -2.41
N PHE A 402 -28.83 -0.85 -3.70
CA PHE A 402 -28.10 -0.28 -4.82
C PHE A 402 -29.03 0.42 -5.83
N SER A 403 -28.62 1.60 -6.27
CA SER A 403 -29.36 2.41 -7.24
C SER A 403 -28.73 2.34 -8.62
N PHE A 404 -29.59 2.12 -9.63
CA PHE A 404 -29.23 2.21 -11.03
C PHE A 404 -29.43 3.66 -11.50
N ILE A 405 -28.35 4.42 -11.65
CA ILE A 405 -28.41 5.72 -12.32
C ILE A 405 -27.70 5.54 -13.67
N GLU A 406 -28.49 5.65 -14.73
CA GLU A 406 -27.97 5.83 -16.10
C GLU A 406 -27.02 4.74 -16.60
N GLY A 407 -27.23 3.48 -16.20
CA GLY A 407 -26.45 2.36 -16.73
C GLY A 407 -25.09 2.11 -16.06
N ILE A 408 -24.77 2.84 -15.00
CA ILE A 408 -23.57 2.60 -14.17
C ILE A 408 -24.02 2.37 -12.73
N TYR A 409 -23.44 1.36 -12.09
CA TYR A 409 -23.51 1.23 -10.64
C TYR A 409 -22.65 2.34 -10.00
N VAL A 410 -23.28 3.45 -9.59
CA VAL A 410 -22.62 4.45 -8.73
C VAL A 410 -23.50 4.70 -7.50
N LYS A 411 -22.93 4.31 -6.35
CA LYS A 411 -23.21 4.69 -4.96
C LYS A 411 -24.63 5.25 -4.72
N GLU A 412 -25.54 4.49 -4.14
CA GLU A 412 -25.39 3.87 -2.81
C GLU A 412 -25.05 2.40 -2.96
N SER A 413 -23.85 1.98 -2.56
CA SER A 413 -23.73 0.59 -2.10
C SER A 413 -24.41 0.58 -0.74
N PRO A 414 -25.05 -0.52 -0.31
CA PRO A 414 -25.33 -0.75 1.09
C PRO A 414 -24.02 -0.40 1.79
N ASP A 415 -24.10 0.51 2.76
CA ASP A 415 -22.93 0.83 3.58
C ASP A 415 -22.38 -0.51 4.07
N TYR A 416 -21.10 -0.63 4.39
CA TYR A 416 -20.59 -1.93 4.81
C TYR A 416 -21.35 -2.40 6.10
N LYS A 417 -21.81 -1.45 6.94
CA LYS A 417 -23.26 -1.19 7.17
C LYS A 417 -24.18 -2.39 7.21
N GLU A 418 -24.79 -2.51 6.05
CA GLU A 418 -25.92 -3.31 5.69
C GLU A 418 -25.47 -4.72 5.29
N TYR A 419 -24.19 -4.95 4.95
CA TYR A 419 -23.71 -6.32 4.65
C TYR A 419 -23.99 -7.27 5.81
N GLY A 420 -23.80 -6.81 7.05
CA GLY A 420 -24.11 -7.54 8.29
C GLY A 420 -25.58 -7.95 8.46
N THR A 421 -26.49 -7.38 7.65
CA THR A 421 -27.93 -7.66 7.71
C THR A 421 -28.39 -8.71 6.70
N TYR A 422 -27.55 -9.06 5.72
CA TYR A 422 -27.87 -10.07 4.72
C TYR A 422 -27.48 -11.47 5.21
N SER A 423 -28.31 -12.45 4.88
CA SER A 423 -28.02 -13.88 5.01
C SER A 423 -26.92 -14.33 4.04
N SER A 424 -26.33 -15.50 4.29
CA SER A 424 -25.33 -16.09 3.39
C SER A 424 -25.85 -16.27 1.97
N ASP A 425 -27.11 -16.68 1.81
CA ASP A 425 -27.73 -16.93 0.49
C ASP A 425 -27.94 -15.62 -0.31
N GLU A 426 -28.28 -14.52 0.40
CA GLU A 426 -28.40 -13.20 -0.21
C GLU A 426 -27.02 -12.69 -0.69
N LEU A 427 -25.97 -12.89 0.11
CA LEU A 427 -24.61 -12.53 -0.31
C LEU A 427 -24.11 -13.37 -1.51
N ASP A 428 -24.42 -14.67 -1.57
CA ASP A 428 -24.07 -15.52 -2.71
C ASP A 428 -24.80 -15.10 -3.99
N THR A 429 -26.05 -14.69 -3.86
CA THR A 429 -26.83 -14.15 -4.98
C THR A 429 -26.16 -12.87 -5.51
N ILE A 430 -25.77 -11.97 -4.62
CA ILE A 430 -25.05 -10.73 -4.96
C ILE A 430 -23.70 -11.02 -5.64
N ILE A 431 -22.91 -11.95 -5.10
CA ILE A 431 -21.61 -12.35 -5.67
C ILE A 431 -21.79 -12.92 -7.08
N THR A 432 -22.71 -13.86 -7.25
CA THR A 432 -22.99 -14.50 -8.55
C THR A 432 -23.41 -13.47 -9.60
N LEU A 433 -24.20 -12.48 -9.18
CA LEU A 433 -24.57 -11.36 -10.05
C LEU A 433 -23.38 -10.50 -10.41
N PHE A 434 -22.51 -10.14 -9.46
CA PHE A 434 -21.29 -9.39 -9.78
C PHE A 434 -20.42 -10.16 -10.76
N GLU A 435 -20.09 -11.43 -10.48
CA GLU A 435 -19.26 -12.29 -11.34
C GLU A 435 -19.73 -12.36 -12.79
N LYS A 436 -21.05 -12.43 -13.00
CA LYS A 436 -21.65 -12.48 -14.34
C LYS A 436 -21.47 -11.18 -15.12
N HIS A 437 -21.31 -10.04 -14.45
CA HIS A 437 -21.30 -8.71 -15.06
C HIS A 437 -19.94 -8.01 -14.97
N VAL A 438 -18.90 -8.68 -14.48
CA VAL A 438 -17.53 -8.15 -14.46
C VAL A 438 -17.00 -7.86 -15.86
N ILE A 439 -16.50 -6.64 -16.09
CA ILE A 439 -15.67 -6.34 -17.25
C ILE A 439 -14.26 -6.85 -17.01
N LYS A 440 -13.76 -7.66 -17.95
CA LYS A 440 -12.47 -8.32 -17.82
C LYS A 440 -11.30 -7.57 -18.47
N ASP A 441 -11.56 -6.51 -19.22
CA ASP A 441 -10.54 -5.75 -19.93
C ASP A 441 -10.87 -4.25 -20.09
N SER A 442 -9.84 -3.47 -20.41
CA SER A 442 -9.94 -2.03 -20.57
C SER A 442 -10.77 -1.61 -21.79
N ILE A 443 -10.92 -2.46 -22.80
CA ILE A 443 -11.71 -2.16 -24.00
C ILE A 443 -13.20 -2.20 -23.68
N GLY A 444 -13.66 -3.26 -23.00
CA GLY A 444 -15.02 -3.38 -22.50
C GLY A 444 -15.41 -2.18 -21.61
N SER A 445 -14.46 -1.70 -20.79
CA SER A 445 -14.67 -0.55 -19.90
C SER A 445 -14.98 0.73 -20.69
N VAL A 446 -14.30 0.93 -21.83
CA VAL A 446 -14.53 2.08 -22.71
C VAL A 446 -15.86 1.95 -23.44
N SER A 447 -16.16 0.77 -24.02
CA SER A 447 -17.41 0.53 -24.74
C SER A 447 -18.66 0.81 -23.90
N LEU A 448 -18.64 0.41 -22.63
CA LEU A 448 -19.76 0.69 -21.73
C LEU A 448 -19.94 2.18 -21.46
N ILE A 449 -18.86 2.90 -21.12
CA ILE A 449 -18.98 4.33 -20.77
C ILE A 449 -19.61 5.08 -21.95
N ILE A 450 -19.26 4.69 -23.17
CA ILE A 450 -19.88 5.22 -24.40
C ILE A 450 -21.37 4.88 -24.47
N GLU A 451 -21.75 3.63 -24.21
CA GLU A 451 -23.15 3.18 -24.24
C GLU A 451 -24.02 3.91 -23.20
N VAL A 452 -23.50 4.05 -21.97
CA VAL A 452 -24.13 4.81 -20.88
C VAL A 452 -24.34 6.26 -21.26
N TYR A 453 -23.27 6.91 -21.71
CA TYR A 453 -23.30 8.32 -22.07
C TYR A 453 -24.30 8.55 -23.22
N THR A 454 -24.32 7.64 -24.20
CA THR A 454 -25.24 7.71 -25.35
C THR A 454 -26.69 7.51 -24.94
N ARG A 455 -27.00 6.54 -24.07
CA ARG A 455 -28.36 6.23 -23.66
C ARG A 455 -28.97 7.29 -22.72
N ASN A 456 -28.15 8.00 -21.97
CA ASN A 456 -28.62 8.90 -20.91
C ASN A 456 -28.23 10.38 -21.13
N PHE A 457 -27.73 10.73 -22.31
CA PHE A 457 -27.21 12.07 -22.61
C PHE A 457 -28.12 13.24 -22.24
N SER A 458 -29.44 13.06 -22.44
CA SER A 458 -30.46 14.08 -22.15
C SER A 458 -30.74 14.27 -20.65
N ASN A 459 -30.42 13.27 -19.83
CA ASN A 459 -30.78 13.20 -18.42
C ASN A 459 -29.60 13.57 -17.50
N LEU A 460 -28.38 13.39 -18.00
CA LEU A 460 -27.12 13.75 -17.33
C LEU A 460 -27.02 15.26 -17.02
N ILE A 461 -26.71 15.62 -15.77
CA ILE A 461 -26.33 17.00 -15.42
C ILE A 461 -24.86 17.28 -15.78
N ASN A 462 -24.51 18.57 -15.95
CA ASN A 462 -23.19 18.97 -16.48
C ASN A 462 -21.98 18.41 -15.69
N GLU A 463 -22.09 18.28 -14.37
CA GLU A 463 -20.99 17.71 -13.56
C GLU A 463 -20.75 16.22 -13.84
N GLU A 464 -21.81 15.47 -14.13
CA GLU A 464 -21.75 14.04 -14.44
C GLU A 464 -21.16 13.82 -15.83
N LYS A 465 -21.54 14.66 -16.81
CA LYS A 465 -20.96 14.68 -18.15
C LYS A 465 -19.44 14.83 -18.08
N VAL A 466 -18.95 15.84 -17.36
CA VAL A 466 -17.51 16.11 -17.22
C VAL A 466 -16.77 14.95 -16.53
N LYS A 467 -17.38 14.29 -15.54
CA LYS A 467 -16.77 13.13 -14.86
C LYS A 467 -16.62 11.92 -15.78
N LEU A 468 -17.67 11.59 -16.54
CA LEU A 468 -17.66 10.49 -17.50
C LEU A 468 -16.64 10.74 -18.63
N GLU A 469 -16.58 11.96 -19.14
CA GLU A 469 -15.64 12.36 -20.19
C GLU A 469 -14.18 12.25 -19.74
N LYS A 470 -13.82 12.74 -18.54
CA LYS A 470 -12.46 12.60 -17.99
C LYS A 470 -12.06 11.14 -17.80
N ARG A 471 -13.00 10.29 -17.36
CA ARG A 471 -12.74 8.86 -17.15
C ARG A 471 -12.54 8.13 -18.48
N LEU A 472 -13.33 8.46 -19.49
CA LEU A 472 -13.20 7.94 -20.84
C LEU A 472 -11.81 8.23 -21.43
N VAL A 473 -11.34 9.48 -21.32
CA VAL A 473 -10.00 9.89 -21.77
C VAL A 473 -8.89 9.12 -21.05
N SER A 474 -9.02 8.92 -19.73
CA SER A 474 -8.04 8.15 -18.96
C SER A 474 -7.96 6.69 -19.40
N LEU A 475 -9.10 6.05 -19.72
CA LEU A 475 -9.13 4.65 -20.16
C LEU A 475 -8.61 4.47 -21.58
N LEU A 476 -8.89 5.43 -22.47
CA LEU A 476 -8.32 5.46 -23.82
C LEU A 476 -6.78 5.51 -23.76
N ARG A 477 -6.20 6.34 -22.88
CA ARG A 477 -4.75 6.37 -22.63
C ARG A 477 -4.20 5.01 -22.20
N LEU A 478 -4.88 4.33 -21.28
CA LEU A 478 -4.48 3.02 -20.76
C LEU A 478 -4.45 1.92 -21.82
N ILE A 479 -5.34 1.96 -22.81
CA ILE A 479 -5.34 0.97 -23.90
C ILE A 479 -4.28 1.24 -24.98
N GLY A 480 -3.49 2.31 -24.84
CA GLY A 480 -2.41 2.64 -25.78
C GLY A 480 -2.94 3.17 -27.10
N TRP A 481 -4.06 3.92 -27.11
CA TRP A 481 -4.67 4.46 -28.34
C TRP A 481 -3.72 5.32 -29.21
N HIS A 482 -2.63 5.81 -28.62
CA HIS A 482 -1.56 6.55 -29.30
C HIS A 482 -0.66 5.65 -30.17
N GLU A 483 -0.62 4.33 -29.93
CA GLU A 483 0.17 3.35 -30.67
C GLU A 483 -0.47 3.02 -32.04
N LYS A 484 0.36 2.87 -33.08
CA LYS A 484 -0.10 2.70 -34.47
C LYS A 484 -1.01 1.48 -34.66
N GLU A 485 -0.77 0.40 -33.92
CA GLU A 485 -1.47 -0.88 -34.04
C GLU A 485 -2.88 -0.86 -33.41
N ARG A 486 -3.13 -0.01 -32.42
CA ARG A 486 -4.42 0.11 -31.70
C ARG A 486 -5.22 1.36 -32.08
N ARG A 487 -4.65 2.19 -32.96
CA ARG A 487 -5.24 3.46 -33.42
C ARG A 487 -6.55 3.25 -34.19
N GLU A 488 -6.67 2.23 -35.04
CA GLU A 488 -7.90 1.99 -35.80
C GLU A 488 -9.07 1.52 -34.93
N GLU A 489 -8.80 0.70 -33.92
CA GLU A 489 -9.82 0.25 -32.96
C GLU A 489 -10.31 1.43 -32.10
N ALA A 490 -9.39 2.26 -31.60
CA ALA A 490 -9.73 3.48 -30.88
C ALA A 490 -10.50 4.48 -31.76
N LEU A 491 -10.12 4.65 -33.04
CA LEU A 491 -10.81 5.54 -33.98
C LEU A 491 -12.22 5.03 -34.31
N THR A 492 -12.40 3.73 -34.48
CA THR A 492 -13.72 3.12 -34.66
C THR A 492 -14.61 3.40 -33.45
N LEU A 493 -14.06 3.25 -32.24
CA LEU A 493 -14.75 3.55 -31.00
C LEU A 493 -15.09 5.06 -30.87
N ILE A 494 -14.17 5.95 -31.20
CA ILE A 494 -14.35 7.42 -31.16
C ILE A 494 -15.39 7.88 -32.21
N ASN A 495 -15.43 7.23 -33.37
CA ASN A 495 -16.40 7.54 -34.41
C ASN A 495 -17.81 7.04 -34.06
N SER A 496 -17.92 6.03 -33.19
CA SER A 496 -19.20 5.59 -32.62
C SER A 496 -19.80 6.56 -31.59
N LEU A 497 -19.01 7.52 -31.07
CA LEU A 497 -19.51 8.62 -30.23
C LEU A 497 -20.49 9.48 -31.05
N GLN A 498 -21.70 9.73 -30.54
CA GLN A 498 -22.67 10.57 -31.25
C GLN A 498 -22.18 12.03 -31.44
N PRO A 499 -22.75 12.82 -32.38
CA PRO A 499 -22.32 14.19 -32.70
C PRO A 499 -22.23 15.16 -31.51
N GLU A 500 -22.94 14.89 -30.43
CA GLU A 500 -23.12 15.79 -29.29
C GLU A 500 -21.95 15.77 -28.28
N ILE A 501 -20.98 14.85 -28.42
CA ILE A 501 -19.78 14.75 -27.57
C ILE A 501 -18.65 15.67 -28.11
N VAL A 502 -18.91 16.98 -28.17
CA VAL A 502 -18.01 17.95 -28.81
C VAL A 502 -16.69 18.10 -28.05
N GLY A 503 -16.73 18.18 -26.71
CA GLY A 503 -15.54 18.45 -25.88
C GLY A 503 -14.48 17.35 -25.90
N VAL A 504 -14.90 16.07 -25.80
CA VAL A 504 -13.97 14.93 -25.88
C VAL A 504 -13.44 14.75 -27.30
N ARG A 505 -14.28 14.96 -28.33
CA ARG A 505 -13.85 14.91 -29.73
C ARG A 505 -12.84 16.00 -30.04
N GLU A 506 -13.03 17.22 -29.55
CA GLU A 506 -12.09 18.33 -29.74
C GLU A 506 -10.78 18.09 -28.97
N TYR A 507 -10.84 17.62 -27.72
CA TYR A 507 -9.66 17.27 -26.94
C TYR A 507 -8.83 16.17 -27.61
N LEU A 508 -9.47 15.08 -28.02
CA LEU A 508 -8.81 13.96 -28.70
C LEU A 508 -8.31 14.35 -30.10
N ARG A 509 -9.04 15.21 -30.84
CA ARG A 509 -8.58 15.76 -32.12
C ARG A 509 -7.37 16.67 -31.95
N ALA A 510 -7.33 17.50 -30.91
CA ALA A 510 -6.18 18.34 -30.61
C ALA A 510 -4.94 17.50 -30.31
N GLU A 511 -5.06 16.48 -29.44
CA GLU A 511 -3.97 15.53 -29.17
C GLU A 511 -3.53 14.76 -30.44
N LEU A 512 -4.49 14.32 -31.28
CA LEU A 512 -4.19 13.66 -32.55
C LEU A 512 -3.44 14.57 -33.53
N SER A 513 -3.85 15.83 -33.65
CA SER A 513 -3.16 16.81 -34.49
C SER A 513 -1.73 17.04 -34.01
N THR A 514 -1.50 17.17 -32.70
CA THR A 514 -0.15 17.31 -32.13
C THR A 514 0.72 16.08 -32.41
N ILE A 515 0.15 14.87 -32.36
CA ILE A 515 0.88 13.63 -32.66
C ILE A 515 1.17 13.51 -34.17
N ILE A 516 0.24 13.93 -35.04
CA ILE A 516 0.41 13.92 -36.50
C ILE A 516 1.46 14.95 -36.93
N GLU A 517 1.48 16.15 -36.33
CA GLU A 517 2.51 17.17 -36.57
C GLU A 517 3.91 16.69 -36.15
N ASN A 518 4.02 16.00 -35.02
CA ASN A 518 5.29 15.39 -34.56
C ASN A 518 5.76 14.23 -35.47
N PHE A 519 4.84 13.49 -36.07
CA PHE A 519 5.16 12.44 -37.05
C PHE A 519 5.56 13.02 -38.41
N SER A 520 4.87 14.07 -38.86
CA SER A 520 5.13 14.73 -40.15
C SER A 520 6.47 15.47 -40.14
N SER A 521 6.80 16.13 -39.03
CA SER A 521 8.11 16.76 -38.82
C SER A 521 9.26 15.74 -38.71
N SER A 522 9.01 14.52 -38.19
CA SER A 522 10.00 13.43 -38.22
C SER A 522 10.21 12.85 -39.63
N ILE A 523 9.18 12.86 -40.49
CA ILE A 523 9.28 12.41 -41.88
C ILE A 523 9.97 13.47 -42.75
N GLU A 524 9.71 14.77 -42.54
CA GLU A 524 10.43 15.84 -43.22
C GLU A 524 11.91 15.88 -42.83
N LYS A 525 12.25 15.69 -41.54
CA LYS A 525 13.65 15.53 -41.11
C LYS A 525 14.36 14.34 -41.73
N ASN A 526 13.65 13.24 -41.98
CA ASN A 526 14.25 12.07 -42.64
C ASN A 526 14.39 12.24 -44.16
N LYS A 527 13.63 13.14 -44.79
CA LYS A 527 13.80 13.52 -46.21
C LYS A 527 14.90 14.56 -46.45
N GLU A 528 15.31 15.31 -45.44
CA GLU A 528 16.52 16.16 -45.51
C GLU A 528 17.81 15.36 -45.24
N ILE A 529 17.70 14.09 -44.85
CA ILE A 529 18.83 13.19 -44.54
C ILE A 529 19.08 12.13 -45.64
N GLU A 530 18.16 11.99 -46.61
CA GLU A 530 18.40 11.31 -47.91
C GLU A 530 18.83 12.32 -48.99
#